data_AF-A0A5B7CEJ6-F1
#
_entry.id   AF-A0A5B7CEJ6-F1
#
_cell.length_a   1.000
_cell.length_b   1.000
_cell.length_c   1.000
_cell.angle_alpha   90.00
_cell.angle_beta   90.00
_cell.angle_gamma   90.00
#
_symmetry.space_group_name_H-M   'P 1'
#
loop_
_entity.id
_entity.type
_entity.pdbx_description
1 polymer ?
#
loop_
_entity_poly.entity_id
_entity_poly.type
_entity_poly.pdbx_seq_one_letter_code
_entity_poly.pdbx_strand_id
1 'polypeptide(L)'
;MSDGVDVISASFGVDPPLPPFFVHIAEIGSFHAMQKGVSVVFSAGNAGPHPSLVTNVAPWSLCVAASSIDRSFPTHILLDNNISVLGESFIVKQIQAKLEAARTYFVNGVCRTENWRKRSAL
;
A
#
# COMPACT_ATOMS: atom_id res chain seq x y z
N MET A 1 2.20 -27.55 8.75
CA MET A 1 0.99 -27.81 7.93
C MET A 1 0.32 -29.10 8.35
N SER A 2 -0.94 -28.99 8.74
CA SER A 2 -1.83 -30.10 9.10
C SER A 2 -3.14 -30.06 8.29
N ASP A 3 -3.56 -28.87 7.85
CA ASP A 3 -4.89 -28.66 7.24
C ASP A 3 -4.96 -29.00 5.73
N GLY A 4 -3.88 -29.54 5.14
CA GLY A 4 -3.89 -30.02 3.76
C GLY A 4 -3.98 -28.93 2.68
N VAL A 5 -3.48 -27.71 2.94
CA VAL A 5 -3.45 -26.62 1.95
C VAL A 5 -2.37 -26.84 0.89
N ASP A 6 -2.65 -26.42 -0.35
CA ASP A 6 -1.67 -26.47 -1.46
C ASP A 6 -0.83 -25.19 -1.59
N VAL A 7 -1.41 -24.04 -1.21
CA VAL A 7 -0.76 -22.72 -1.30
C VAL A 7 -1.12 -21.87 -0.08
N ILE A 8 -0.14 -21.12 0.43
CA ILE A 8 -0.36 -20.04 1.39
C ILE A 8 -0.15 -18.70 0.69
N SER A 9 -1.12 -17.80 0.82
CA SER A 9 -0.98 -16.39 0.48
C SER A 9 -0.83 -15.56 1.75
N ALA A 10 0.24 -14.79 1.86
CA ALA A 10 0.57 -14.02 3.04
C ALA A 10 1.01 -12.59 2.67
N SER A 11 0.20 -11.60 3.03
CA SER A 11 0.43 -10.18 2.70
C SER A 11 0.92 -9.40 3.92
N PHE A 12 2.05 -9.83 4.47
CA PHE A 12 2.73 -9.15 5.57
C PHE A 12 4.25 -9.33 5.45
N GLY A 13 5.01 -8.56 6.21
CA GLY A 13 6.47 -8.64 6.26
C GLY A 13 7.04 -7.65 7.27
N VAL A 14 8.35 -7.68 7.45
CA VAL A 14 9.10 -6.71 8.26
C VAL A 14 9.81 -5.72 7.35
N ASP A 15 9.84 -4.44 7.76
CA ASP A 15 10.56 -3.41 7.03
C ASP A 15 12.08 -3.64 7.17
N PRO A 16 12.87 -3.37 6.12
CA PRO A 16 14.33 -3.47 6.17
C PRO A 16 14.96 -2.55 7.23
N PRO A 17 16.14 -2.92 7.79
CA PRO A 17 17.01 -4.03 7.39
C PRO A 17 16.47 -5.40 7.82
N LEU A 18 16.58 -6.39 6.92
CA LEU A 18 16.08 -7.74 7.19
C LEU A 18 17.02 -8.51 8.13
N PRO A 19 16.47 -9.28 9.08
CA PRO A 19 17.27 -10.18 9.91
C PRO A 19 17.84 -11.34 9.07
N PRO A 20 18.84 -12.08 9.61
CA PRO A 20 19.28 -13.33 9.01
C PRO A 20 18.12 -14.32 8.83
N PHE A 21 18.25 -15.22 7.86
CA PHE A 21 17.29 -16.31 7.67
C PHE A 21 17.17 -17.16 8.95
N PHE A 22 15.97 -17.70 9.16
CA PHE A 22 15.61 -18.53 10.32
C PHE A 22 15.60 -17.82 11.68
N VAL A 23 15.64 -16.48 11.69
CA VAL A 23 15.37 -15.69 12.91
C VAL A 23 13.90 -15.31 12.99
N HIS A 24 13.28 -15.01 11.84
CA HIS A 24 11.94 -14.49 11.78
C HIS A 24 10.93 -15.54 11.31
N ILE A 25 9.69 -15.41 11.81
CA ILE A 25 8.65 -16.45 11.74
C ILE A 25 8.19 -16.73 10.31
N ALA A 26 8.25 -15.73 9.43
CA ALA A 26 7.83 -15.87 8.03
C ALA A 26 8.77 -16.83 7.28
N GLU A 27 10.07 -16.70 7.49
CA GLU A 27 11.13 -17.51 6.90
C GLU A 27 11.06 -18.95 7.43
N ILE A 28 10.94 -19.11 8.74
CA ILE A 28 10.83 -20.44 9.37
C ILE A 28 9.55 -21.13 8.90
N GLY A 29 8.41 -20.45 8.96
CA GLY A 29 7.12 -21.01 8.57
C GLY A 29 7.07 -21.40 7.09
N SER A 30 7.56 -20.53 6.22
CA SER A 30 7.62 -20.82 4.77
C SER A 30 8.63 -21.91 4.42
N PHE A 31 9.72 -22.05 5.17
CA PHE A 31 10.65 -23.16 4.97
C PHE A 31 9.98 -24.51 5.26
N HIS A 32 9.26 -24.61 6.39
CA HIS A 32 8.50 -25.82 6.73
C HIS A 32 7.36 -26.10 5.75
N ALA A 33 6.74 -25.05 5.18
CA ALA A 33 5.74 -25.17 4.13
C ALA A 33 6.34 -25.80 2.87
N MET A 34 7.48 -25.25 2.39
CA MET A 34 8.20 -25.76 1.23
C MET A 34 8.57 -27.24 1.41
N GLN A 35 9.07 -27.63 2.59
CA GLN A 35 9.42 -29.03 2.89
C GLN A 35 8.24 -30.00 2.77
N LYS A 36 7.01 -29.51 2.93
CA LYS A 36 5.78 -30.29 2.77
C LYS A 36 5.14 -30.14 1.39
N GLY A 37 5.84 -29.53 0.43
CA GLY A 37 5.34 -29.30 -0.92
C GLY A 37 4.32 -28.17 -1.04
N VAL A 38 4.20 -27.31 -0.02
CA VAL A 38 3.25 -26.19 -0.01
C VAL A 38 3.97 -24.91 -0.43
N SER A 39 3.47 -24.26 -1.48
CA SER A 39 4.03 -23.00 -1.96
C SER A 39 3.56 -21.83 -1.09
N VAL A 40 4.47 -20.90 -0.78
CA VAL A 40 4.14 -19.68 -0.02
C VAL A 40 4.41 -18.45 -0.89
N VAL A 41 3.40 -17.58 -0.98
CA VAL A 41 3.44 -16.32 -1.72
C VAL A 41 3.41 -15.16 -0.72
N PHE A 42 4.42 -14.31 -0.78
CA PHE A 42 4.57 -13.12 0.05
C PHE A 42 4.58 -11.83 -0.77
N SER A 43 4.15 -10.72 -0.16
CA SER A 43 4.36 -9.38 -0.70
C SER A 43 5.80 -8.90 -0.51
N ALA A 44 6.32 -8.13 -1.48
CA ALA A 44 7.65 -7.49 -1.43
C ALA A 44 7.73 -6.28 -0.47
N GLY A 45 6.61 -5.82 0.08
CA GLY A 45 6.53 -4.64 0.95
C GLY A 45 6.27 -3.34 0.17
N ASN A 46 5.94 -2.28 0.92
CA ASN A 46 5.53 -0.98 0.37
C ASN A 46 6.54 0.15 0.67
N ALA A 47 7.74 -0.19 1.14
CA ALA A 47 8.74 0.78 1.61
C ALA A 47 9.54 1.44 0.48
N GLY A 48 9.37 1.01 -0.78
CA GLY A 48 10.04 1.62 -1.94
C GLY A 48 9.85 3.14 -2.05
N PRO A 49 10.58 3.82 -2.96
CA PRO A 49 11.19 3.27 -4.17
C PRO A 49 12.71 3.08 -4.08
N HIS A 50 13.34 3.36 -2.94
CA HIS A 50 14.80 3.25 -2.84
C HIS A 50 15.27 1.78 -2.92
N PRO A 51 16.50 1.54 -3.42
CA PRO A 51 17.07 0.19 -3.45
C PRO A 51 17.12 -0.47 -2.07
N SER A 52 17.12 -1.80 -2.05
CA SER A 52 17.25 -2.61 -0.83
C SER A 52 16.12 -2.45 0.19
N LEU A 53 14.92 -2.07 -0.27
CA LEU A 53 13.72 -1.93 0.56
C LEU A 53 12.71 -3.08 0.42
N VAL A 54 13.09 -4.17 -0.28
CA VAL A 54 12.27 -5.39 -0.42
C VAL A 54 12.28 -6.23 0.86
N THR A 55 11.14 -6.86 1.17
CA THR A 55 10.98 -7.83 2.28
C THR A 55 10.63 -9.24 1.76
N ASN A 56 10.60 -10.24 2.65
CA ASN A 56 10.29 -11.63 2.33
C ASN A 56 11.15 -12.23 1.20
N VAL A 57 12.46 -12.03 1.29
CA VAL A 57 13.44 -12.43 0.24
C VAL A 57 13.94 -13.87 0.36
N ALA A 58 13.25 -14.71 1.14
CA ALA A 58 13.65 -16.09 1.32
C ALA A 58 13.56 -16.85 -0.02
N PRO A 59 14.60 -17.60 -0.41
CA PRO A 59 14.69 -18.20 -1.76
C PRO A 59 13.64 -19.30 -2.02
N TRP A 60 12.99 -19.81 -0.97
CA TRP A 60 11.97 -20.86 -1.03
C TRP A 60 10.53 -20.32 -1.11
N SER A 61 10.34 -19.00 -1.09
CA SER A 61 9.03 -18.37 -1.21
C SER A 61 8.96 -17.48 -2.45
N LEU A 62 7.74 -17.28 -2.97
CA LEU A 62 7.46 -16.33 -4.03
C LEU A 62 7.30 -14.92 -3.45
N CYS A 63 8.25 -14.03 -3.73
CA CYS A 63 8.17 -12.62 -3.38
C CYS A 63 7.56 -11.81 -4.54
N VAL A 64 6.42 -11.16 -4.30
CA VAL A 64 5.61 -10.51 -5.33
C VAL A 64 5.65 -8.99 -5.17
N ALA A 65 6.09 -8.31 -6.24
CA ALA A 65 6.06 -6.86 -6.36
C ALA A 65 4.67 -6.34 -6.76
N ALA A 66 4.43 -5.03 -6.59
CA ALA A 66 3.21 -4.38 -7.03
C ALA A 66 3.42 -3.64 -8.35
N SER A 67 2.44 -3.72 -9.25
CA SER A 67 2.36 -2.94 -10.48
C SER A 67 0.96 -2.37 -10.66
N SER A 68 0.82 -1.36 -11.51
CA SER A 68 -0.49 -0.91 -11.99
C SER A 68 -1.04 -1.84 -13.07
N ILE A 69 -2.33 -1.67 -13.37
CA ILE A 69 -3.02 -2.24 -14.53
C ILE A 69 -3.49 -1.09 -15.44
N ASP A 70 -4.06 -1.40 -16.60
CA ASP A 70 -4.58 -0.42 -17.57
C ASP A 70 -5.86 0.31 -17.12
N ARG A 71 -6.51 -0.16 -16.05
CA ARG A 71 -7.69 0.48 -15.45
C ARG A 71 -7.30 1.75 -14.66
N SER A 72 -7.99 2.85 -14.95
CA SER A 72 -8.00 4.08 -14.15
C SER A 72 -9.35 4.33 -13.47
N PHE A 73 -9.36 5.18 -12.45
CA PHE A 73 -10.58 5.63 -11.75
C PHE A 73 -10.72 7.16 -11.87
N PRO A 74 -11.05 7.66 -13.08
CA PRO A 74 -11.09 9.09 -13.35
C PRO A 74 -12.17 9.80 -12.53
N THR A 75 -11.80 10.92 -11.94
CA THR A 75 -12.69 11.80 -11.17
C THR A 75 -12.63 13.19 -11.76
N HIS A 76 -13.77 13.70 -12.23
CA HIS A 76 -13.89 15.07 -12.72
C HIS A 76 -13.96 16.04 -11.54
N ILE A 77 -13.01 16.98 -11.51
CA ILE A 77 -12.98 18.09 -10.57
C ILE A 77 -13.41 19.33 -11.34
N LEU A 78 -14.57 19.87 -10.97
CA LEU A 78 -15.13 21.09 -11.55
C LEU A 78 -14.82 22.28 -10.62
N LEU A 79 -14.21 23.32 -11.18
CA LEU A 79 -13.93 24.57 -10.48
C LEU A 79 -14.85 25.68 -11.02
N ASP A 80 -15.19 26.63 -10.17
CA ASP A 80 -16.19 27.70 -10.44
C ASP A 80 -15.91 28.55 -11.70
N ASN A 81 -14.67 28.56 -12.21
CA ASN A 81 -14.27 29.28 -13.42
C ASN A 81 -14.42 28.45 -14.71
N ASN A 82 -15.34 27.47 -14.74
CA ASN A 82 -15.49 26.50 -15.84
C ASN A 82 -14.22 25.71 -16.16
N ILE A 83 -13.31 25.58 -15.19
CA ILE A 83 -12.11 24.76 -15.35
C ILE A 83 -12.47 23.34 -14.89
N SER A 84 -12.26 22.36 -15.78
CA SER A 84 -12.38 20.95 -15.45
C SER A 84 -11.00 20.30 -15.43
N VAL A 85 -10.66 19.65 -14.31
CA VAL A 85 -9.44 18.83 -14.19
C VAL A 85 -9.86 17.37 -14.02
N LEU A 86 -9.18 16.49 -14.75
CA LEU A 86 -9.34 15.04 -14.58
C LEU A 86 -8.29 14.57 -13.56
N GLY A 87 -8.74 14.16 -12.39
CA GLY A 87 -7.91 13.49 -11.39
C GLY A 87 -8.24 11.99 -11.29
N GLU A 88 -7.67 11.32 -10.31
CA GLU A 88 -8.01 9.94 -9.96
C GLU A 88 -8.44 9.86 -8.49
N SER A 89 -9.56 9.18 -8.24
CA SER A 89 -10.07 8.97 -6.89
C SER A 89 -11.13 7.88 -6.85
N PHE A 90 -11.39 7.34 -5.66
CA PHE A 90 -12.51 6.44 -5.38
C PHE A 90 -13.62 7.20 -4.66
N ILE A 91 -14.20 8.20 -5.31
CA ILE A 91 -15.31 8.98 -4.77
C ILE A 91 -16.64 8.30 -5.12
N VAL A 92 -17.39 7.90 -4.09
CA VAL A 92 -18.73 7.29 -4.24
C VAL A 92 -19.87 8.29 -4.08
N LYS A 93 -19.59 9.50 -3.57
CA LYS A 93 -20.56 10.57 -3.34
C LYS A 93 -20.02 11.88 -3.87
N GLN A 94 -20.83 12.63 -4.59
CA GLN A 94 -20.43 13.95 -5.07
C GLN A 94 -20.05 14.86 -3.90
N ILE A 95 -18.87 15.47 -3.99
CA ILE A 95 -18.39 16.46 -3.04
C ILE A 95 -18.60 17.85 -3.66
N GLN A 96 -19.33 18.71 -2.97
CA GLN A 96 -19.42 20.14 -3.28
C GLN A 96 -18.85 20.90 -2.09
N ALA A 97 -17.80 21.68 -2.33
CA ALA A 97 -17.12 22.45 -1.30
C ALA A 97 -16.52 23.73 -1.90
N LYS A 98 -16.37 24.75 -1.06
CA LYS A 98 -15.63 25.96 -1.44
C LYS A 98 -14.14 25.64 -1.52
N LEU A 99 -13.48 26.07 -2.59
CA LEU A 99 -12.03 25.94 -2.73
C LEU A 99 -11.32 26.74 -1.63
N GLU A 100 -10.35 26.11 -0.98
CA GLU A 100 -9.54 26.72 0.06
C GLU A 100 -8.08 26.73 -0.34
N ALA A 101 -7.33 27.71 0.18
CA ALA A 101 -5.90 27.82 -0.12
C ALA A 101 -5.14 26.59 0.41
N ALA A 102 -4.44 25.87 -0.48
CA ALA A 102 -3.69 24.67 -0.10
C ALA A 102 -2.69 24.92 1.05
N ARG A 103 -2.10 26.12 1.12
CA ARG A 103 -1.18 26.54 2.19
C ARG A 103 -1.79 26.50 3.59
N THR A 104 -3.12 26.52 3.70
CA THR A 104 -3.85 26.37 4.96
C THR A 104 -3.76 24.94 5.50
N TYR A 105 -3.67 23.94 4.62
CA TYR A 105 -3.72 22.52 4.99
C TYR A 105 -2.39 21.78 4.77
N PHE A 106 -1.55 22.27 3.87
CA PHE A 106 -0.29 21.63 3.49
C PHE A 106 0.89 22.47 3.96
N VAL A 107 1.81 21.85 4.70
CA VAL A 107 3.08 22.43 5.13
C VAL A 107 4.19 21.59 4.53
N ASN A 108 5.05 22.19 3.69
CA ASN A 108 6.11 21.49 2.96
C ASN A 108 5.61 20.28 2.14
N GLY A 109 4.43 20.40 1.53
CA GLY A 109 3.81 19.33 0.74
C GLY A 109 3.11 18.24 1.56
N VAL A 110 3.18 18.28 2.90
CA VAL A 110 2.52 17.31 3.78
C VAL A 110 1.20 17.89 4.29
N CYS A 111 0.11 17.16 4.10
CA CYS A 111 -1.20 17.53 4.65
C CYS A 111 -1.22 17.36 6.17
N ARG A 112 -1.59 18.40 6.90
CA ARG A 112 -1.64 18.40 8.37
C ARG A 112 -3.09 18.30 8.87
N THR A 113 -3.45 17.16 9.44
CA THR A 113 -4.81 16.87 9.94
C THR A 113 -5.29 17.83 11.03
N GLU A 114 -4.38 18.40 11.81
CA GLU A 114 -4.66 19.44 12.81
C GLU A 114 -5.30 20.72 12.23
N ASN A 115 -5.00 21.04 10.96
CA ASN A 115 -5.58 22.20 10.28
C ASN A 115 -7.02 21.94 9.80
N TRP A 116 -7.46 20.68 9.76
CA TRP A 116 -8.84 20.30 9.43
C TRP A 116 -9.78 20.42 10.62
N ARG A 117 -9.29 20.10 11.83
CA ARG A 117 -10.11 20.10 13.07
C ARG A 117 -10.63 21.47 13.49
N LYS A 118 -10.05 22.55 12.97
CA LYS A 118 -10.51 23.91 13.26
C LYS A 118 -11.80 24.29 12.53
N ARG A 119 -12.32 23.42 11.66
CA ARG A 119 -13.56 23.63 10.90
C ARG A 119 -14.39 22.36 10.84
N SER A 120 -14.86 21.89 12.00
CA SER A 120 -16.02 21.01 12.05
C SER A 120 -17.22 21.73 11.43
N ALA A 121 -17.92 21.02 10.55
CA ALA A 121 -19.07 21.44 9.77
C ALA A 121 -19.97 22.50 10.44
N LEU A 122 -20.17 23.62 9.73
CA LEU A 122 -21.44 24.35 9.69
C LEU A 122 -22.24 23.81 8.50
#